data_AF-A0A349YRE7-F1
#
_entry.id   AF-A0A349YRE7-F1
#
_cell.length_a   1.000
_cell.length_b   1.000
_cell.length_c   1.000
_cell.angle_alpha   90.00
_cell.angle_beta   90.00
_cell.angle_gamma   90.00
#
_symmetry.space_group_name_H-M   'P 1'
#
loop_
_entity.id
_entity.type
_entity.pdbx_description
1 polymer ?
#
loop_
_entity_poly.entity_id
_entity_poly.type
_entity_poly.pdbx_seq_one_letter_code
_entity_poly.pdbx_strand_id
1 'polypeptide(L)'
;MAEERRCINVFSDMNPWMDLILLVSDKDFEKAKEVAEKAFDDFWNDPKVEEECWAYGDWIGWKLKEAGINYEMYFKNGDKE
;
A
#
# COMPACT_ATOMS: atom_id res chain seq x y z
N MET A 1 0.54 18.17 19.51
CA MET A 1 0.73 18.88 18.22
C MET A 1 0.17 17.96 17.15
N ALA A 2 -0.71 18.45 16.28
CA ALA A 2 -1.32 17.68 15.19
C ALA A 2 -0.93 18.33 13.86
N GLU A 3 -0.61 17.52 12.86
CA GLU A 3 -0.21 17.97 11.52
C GLU A 3 -1.17 17.33 10.50
N GLU A 4 -1.67 18.13 9.56
CA GLU A 4 -2.47 17.65 8.45
C GLU A 4 -1.56 17.07 7.37
N ARG A 5 -1.83 15.85 6.92
CA ARG A 5 -1.10 15.18 5.84
C ARG A 5 -2.04 14.51 4.86
N ARG A 6 -1.68 14.52 3.58
CA ARG A 6 -2.35 13.69 2.57
C ARG A 6 -1.94 12.23 2.76
N CYS A 7 -2.90 11.33 2.56
CA CYS A 7 -2.67 9.90 2.63
C CYS A 7 -3.29 9.18 1.44
N ILE A 8 -2.76 7.99 1.13
CA ILE A 8 -3.32 7.08 0.14
C ILE A 8 -3.95 5.92 0.91
N ASN A 9 -5.26 5.77 0.78
CA ASN A 9 -5.99 4.63 1.35
C ASN A 9 -6.10 3.53 0.30
N VAL A 10 -5.47 2.38 0.56
CA VAL A 10 -5.56 1.19 -0.28
C VAL A 10 -6.42 0.18 0.46
N PHE A 11 -7.55 -0.17 -0.14
CA PHE A 11 -8.55 -1.02 0.49
C PHE A 11 -9.10 -2.05 -0.48
N SER A 12 -9.58 -3.17 0.06
CA SER A 12 -10.24 -4.22 -0.71
C SER A 12 -11.62 -4.50 -0.13
N ASP A 13 -12.65 -4.43 -0.99
CA ASP A 13 -14.02 -4.79 -0.60
C ASP A 13 -14.15 -6.27 -0.20
N MET A 14 -13.32 -7.15 -0.79
CA MET A 14 -13.35 -8.59 -0.53
C MET A 14 -12.43 -9.02 0.61
N ASN A 15 -11.32 -8.29 0.83
CA ASN A 15 -10.37 -8.60 1.89
C ASN A 15 -10.00 -7.36 2.72
N PRO A 16 -10.95 -6.84 3.53
CA PRO A 16 -10.72 -5.63 4.32
C PRO A 16 -9.67 -5.81 5.43
N TRP A 17 -9.31 -7.05 5.78
CA TRP A 17 -8.29 -7.36 6.78
C TRP A 17 -6.87 -6.98 6.31
N MET A 18 -6.70 -6.72 5.01
CA MET A 18 -5.42 -6.29 4.41
C MET A 18 -5.35 -4.77 4.19
N ASP A 19 -6.42 -4.02 4.48
CA ASP A 19 -6.49 -2.58 4.20
C ASP A 19 -5.30 -1.83 4.83
N LEU A 20 -4.80 -0.82 4.13
CA LEU A 20 -3.66 -0.04 4.59
C LEU A 20 -3.75 1.44 4.18
N ILE A 21 -3.09 2.27 4.97
CA ILE A 21 -2.87 3.69 4.72
C ILE A 21 -1.38 3.92 4.45
N LEU A 22 -1.08 4.63 3.38
CA LEU A 22 0.26 5.13 3.09
C LEU A 22 0.33 6.62 3.39
N LEU A 23 1.33 7.01 4.19
CA LEU A 23 1.77 8.40 4.30
C LEU A 23 3.03 8.56 3.47
N VAL A 24 3.00 9.54 2.57
CA VAL A 24 4.08 9.87 1.66
C VAL A 24 4.28 11.38 1.63
N SER A 25 5.43 11.82 1.14
CA SER A 25 5.66 13.25 0.93
C SER A 25 4.71 13.79 -0.14
N ASP A 26 4.27 15.05 -0.02
CA ASP A 26 3.42 15.68 -1.04
C ASP A 26 4.08 15.73 -2.42
N LYS A 27 5.42 15.79 -2.45
CA LYS A 27 6.22 15.79 -3.68
C LYS A 27 6.10 14.46 -4.43
N ASP A 28 6.04 13.35 -3.69
CA ASP A 28 6.01 12.01 -4.26
C ASP A 28 4.59 11.44 -4.32
N PHE A 29 3.58 12.18 -3.85
CA PHE A 29 2.21 11.68 -3.66
C PHE A 29 1.60 11.08 -4.92
N GLU A 30 1.62 11.80 -6.04
CA GLU A 30 1.00 11.32 -7.29
C GLU A 30 1.74 10.09 -7.84
N LYS A 31 3.08 10.08 -7.74
CA LYS A 31 3.89 8.93 -8.15
C LYS A 31 3.65 7.72 -7.24
N ALA A 32 3.56 7.94 -5.93
CA ALA A 32 3.28 6.90 -4.95
C ALA A 32 1.90 6.30 -5.16
N LYS A 33 0.91 7.14 -5.48
CA LYS A 33 -0.45 6.70 -5.81
C LYS A 33 -0.45 5.80 -7.04
N GLU A 34 0.19 6.22 -8.14
CA GLU A 34 0.29 5.41 -9.36
C GLU A 34 0.98 4.06 -9.10
N VAL A 35 2.09 4.07 -8.34
CA VAL A 35 2.82 2.85 -7.97
C VAL A 35 1.96 1.93 -7.09
N ALA A 36 1.23 2.49 -6.12
CA ALA A 36 0.38 1.72 -5.22
C ALA A 36 -0.83 1.12 -5.95
N GLU A 37 -1.48 1.88 -6.83
CA GLU A 37 -2.60 1.39 -7.67
C GLU A 37 -2.14 0.25 -8.56
N LYS A 38 -1.02 0.43 -9.28
CA LYS A 38 -0.47 -0.62 -10.14
C LYS A 38 -0.05 -1.85 -9.34
N ALA A 39 0.61 -1.67 -8.20
CA ALA A 39 1.03 -2.79 -7.36
C ALA A 39 -0.18 -3.55 -6.79
N PHE A 40 -1.25 -2.85 -6.42
CA PHE A 40 -2.50 -3.48 -5.98
C PHE A 40 -3.12 -4.32 -7.10
N ASP A 41 -3.22 -3.79 -8.32
CA ASP A 41 -3.75 -4.52 -9.47
C ASP A 41 -2.86 -5.72 -9.85
N ASP A 42 -1.53 -5.54 -9.82
CA ASP A 42 -0.56 -6.60 -10.10
C ASP A 42 -0.68 -7.74 -9.07
N PHE A 43 -0.96 -7.44 -7.79
CA PHE A 43 -1.11 -8.45 -6.74
C PHE A 43 -2.23 -9.46 -7.03
N TRP A 44 -3.31 -9.03 -7.69
CA TRP A 44 -4.44 -9.89 -8.01
C TRP A 44 -4.31 -10.62 -9.35
N ASN A 45 -3.50 -10.09 -10.26
CA ASN A 45 -3.46 -10.55 -11.65
C ASN A 45 -2.13 -11.23 -12.04
N ASP A 46 -1.05 -11.04 -11.27
CA ASP A 46 0.24 -11.65 -11.54
C ASP A 46 0.44 -12.91 -10.67
N PRO A 47 0.51 -14.11 -11.27
CA PRO A 47 0.71 -15.36 -10.54
C PRO A 47 2.05 -15.43 -9.80
N LYS A 48 3.02 -14.56 -10.11
CA LYS A 48 4.29 -14.49 -9.38
C LYS A 48 4.14 -13.87 -7.98
N VAL A 49 3.11 -13.05 -7.79
CA VAL A 49 2.92 -12.36 -6.50
C VAL A 49 2.42 -13.35 -5.43
N GLU A 50 1.67 -14.37 -5.82
CA GLU A 50 1.18 -15.44 -4.93
C GLU A 50 2.33 -16.28 -4.34
N GLU A 51 3.46 -16.40 -5.06
CA GLU A 51 4.64 -17.14 -4.58
C GLU A 51 5.49 -16.34 -3.57
N GLU A 52 5.45 -15.00 -3.63
CA GLU A 52 6.39 -14.14 -2.90
C GLU A 52 5.74 -13.30 -1.78
N CYS A 53 4.43 -13.06 -1.81
CA CYS A 53 3.76 -12.13 -0.88
C CYS A 53 2.46 -12.70 -0.28
N TRP A 54 2.29 -12.54 1.04
CA TRP A 54 1.08 -12.96 1.77
C TRP A 54 -0.02 -11.90 1.79
N ALA A 55 0.34 -10.61 1.68
CA ALA A 55 -0.59 -9.50 1.64
C ALA A 55 -0.15 -8.45 0.62
N TYR A 56 -1.11 -7.75 0.00
CA TYR A 56 -0.78 -6.71 -0.99
C TYR A 56 0.03 -5.56 -0.40
N GLY A 57 -0.01 -5.34 0.91
CA GLY A 57 0.82 -4.33 1.56
C GLY A 57 2.32 -4.61 1.48
N ASP A 58 2.74 -5.87 1.55
CA ASP A 58 4.15 -6.24 1.38
C ASP A 58 4.62 -5.91 -0.03
N TRP A 59 3.82 -6.29 -1.03
CA TRP A 59 4.09 -6.05 -2.43
C TRP A 59 4.13 -4.55 -2.78
N ILE A 60 3.14 -3.79 -2.32
CA ILE A 60 3.11 -2.33 -2.47
C ILE A 60 4.34 -1.69 -1.83
N GLY A 61 4.72 -2.14 -0.63
CA GLY A 61 5.90 -1.65 0.06
C GLY A 61 7.19 -1.89 -0.73
N TRP A 62 7.35 -3.06 -1.35
CA TRP A 62 8.47 -3.34 -2.23
C TRP A 62 8.49 -2.42 -3.45
N LYS A 63 7.35 -2.25 -4.13
CA LYS A 63 7.26 -1.39 -5.32
C LYS A 63 7.55 0.08 -5.01
N LEU A 64 7.11 0.58 -3.86
CA LEU A 64 7.45 1.93 -3.40
C LEU A 64 8.95 2.08 -3.11
N LYS A 65 9.59 1.07 -2.51
CA LYS A 65 11.06 1.05 -2.31
C LYS A 65 11.83 1.01 -3.63
N GLU A 66 11.42 0.16 -4.57
CA GLU A 66 12.01 0.10 -5.93
C GLU A 66 11.88 1.44 -6.65
N ALA A 67 10.77 2.15 -6.45
CA ALA A 67 10.54 3.48 -7.02
C ALA A 67 11.30 4.61 -6.31
N GLY A 68 12.04 4.30 -5.23
CA GLY A 68 12.80 5.25 -4.42
C GLY A 68 11.93 6.21 -3.60
N ILE A 69 10.71 5.79 -3.24
CA ILE A 69 9.73 6.61 -2.53
C ILE A 69 9.82 6.30 -1.03
N ASN A 70 10.00 7.33 -0.21
CA ASN A 70 9.90 7.21 1.24
C ASN A 70 8.44 7.21 1.66
N TYR A 71 8.03 6.22 2.45
CA TYR A 71 6.67 6.08 2.92
C TYR A 71 6.63 5.54 4.36
N GLU A 72 5.53 5.84 5.04
CA GLU A 72 5.09 5.14 6.24
C GLU A 72 3.82 4.38 5.90
N MET A 73 3.68 3.15 6.39
CA MET A 73 2.54 2.28 6.09
C MET A 73 1.88 1.86 7.40
N TYR A 74 0.56 2.02 7.45
CA TYR A 74 -0.26 1.69 8.59
C TYR A 74 -1.31 0.69 8.13
N PHE A 75 -1.26 -0.51 8.69
CA PHE A 75 -2.26 -1.53 8.41
C PHE A 75 -3.48 -1.27 9.27
N LYS A 76 -4.65 -1.56 8.71
CA LYS A 76 -5.84 -1.73 9.52
C LYS A 76 -5.54 -2.86 10.48
N ASN A 77 -5.49 -2.54 11.77
CA ASN A 77 -5.33 -3.55 12.79
C ASN A 77 -6.59 -4.42 12.68
N GLY A 78 -6.45 -5.61 12.08
CA GLY A 78 -7.54 -6.55 12.03
C GLY A 78 -8.03 -6.76 13.45
N ASP A 79 -9.33 -6.71 13.67
CA ASP A 79 -9.94 -7.24 14.87
C ASP A 79 -9.50 -8.71 14.96
N LYS A 80 -8.35 -8.96 15.61
CA LYS A 80 -8.05 -10.24 16.20
C LYS A 80 -8.89 -10.31 17.47
N GLU A 81 -10.17 -10.61 17.30
CA GLU A 81 -10.94 -11.33 18.33
C GLU A 81 -10.63 -12.82 18.24
#